data_AF-A0A2P8GI78-F1
#
_entry.id   AF-A0A2P8GI78-F1
#
_cell.length_a   1.000
_cell.length_b   1.000
_cell.length_c   1.000
_cell.angle_alpha   90.00
_cell.angle_beta   90.00
_cell.angle_gamma   90.00
#
_symmetry.space_group_name_H-M   'P 1'
#
loop_
_entity.id
_entity.type
_entity.pdbx_description
1 polymer ?
#
loop_
_entity_poly.entity_id
_entity_poly.type
_entity_poly.pdbx_seq_one_letter_code
_entity_poly.pdbx_strand_id
1 'polypeptide(L)'
;MFFDSENHVVKLCAKGIELEGEPEKASYYYRKAWDAAVNNEERFIAAHYVARIQDTIFEKVKWDQIALNEALTIDKEYVKAAFPSLYLNLGKCYEDMADFKMAMEYYEQGLTFSNYLNDDGYSKMIKAGLEAGVQRARSKMEVGRNQ
;
A
#
# COMPACT_ATOMS: atom_id res chain seq x y z
N MET A 1 9.22 9.18 2.97
CA MET A 1 9.71 7.88 2.47
C MET A 1 11.17 8.07 2.11
N PHE A 2 12.09 7.35 2.76
CA PHE A 2 13.53 7.47 2.55
C PHE A 2 13.91 6.48 1.45
N PHE A 3 13.87 6.92 0.20
CA PHE A 3 14.42 6.14 -0.90
C PHE A 3 15.57 6.90 -1.51
N ASP A 4 16.62 6.17 -1.84
CA ASP A 4 17.71 6.68 -2.64
C ASP A 4 17.14 7.20 -3.97
N SER A 5 17.17 8.52 -4.16
CA SER A 5 16.67 9.16 -5.38
C SER A 5 17.49 8.75 -6.61
N GLU A 6 18.69 8.22 -6.41
CA GLU A 6 19.52 7.70 -7.49
C GLU A 6 19.17 6.28 -7.92
N ASN A 7 18.42 5.53 -7.10
CA ASN A 7 17.98 4.18 -7.41
C ASN A 7 17.10 4.17 -8.68
N HIS A 8 17.40 3.28 -9.62
CA HIS A 8 16.73 3.27 -10.91
C HIS A 8 15.24 2.93 -10.82
N VAL A 9 14.83 2.09 -9.86
CA VAL A 9 13.41 1.73 -9.65
C VAL A 9 12.67 2.94 -9.15
N VAL A 10 13.24 3.66 -8.18
CA VAL A 10 12.68 4.90 -7.63
C VAL A 10 12.51 5.94 -8.73
N LYS A 11 13.50 6.11 -9.61
CA LYS A 11 13.42 7.01 -10.78
C LYS A 11 12.32 6.61 -11.77
N LEU A 12 12.16 5.30 -12.03
CA LEU A 12 11.09 4.81 -12.91
C LEU A 12 9.71 5.06 -12.29
N CYS A 13 9.54 4.78 -10.99
CA CYS A 13 8.32 5.09 -10.27
C CYS A 13 8.02 6.59 -10.24
N ALA A 14 9.02 7.45 -10.03
CA ALA A 14 8.85 8.90 -10.09
C ALA A 14 8.32 9.38 -11.45
N LYS A 15 8.86 8.84 -12.56
CA LYS A 15 8.34 9.11 -13.91
C LYS A 15 6.90 8.63 -14.10
N GLY A 16 6.54 7.50 -13.50
CA GLY A 16 5.17 7.02 -13.51
C GLY A 16 4.21 7.96 -12.76
N ILE A 17 4.65 8.50 -11.62
CA ILE A 17 3.88 9.47 -10.82
C ILE A 17 3.59 10.75 -11.62
N GLU A 18 4.60 11.27 -12.32
CA GLU A 18 4.44 12.45 -13.20
C GLU A 18 3.38 12.25 -14.29
N LEU A 19 3.07 10.99 -14.63
CA LEU A 19 2.19 10.58 -15.72
C LEU A 19 0.88 9.96 -15.22
N GLU A 20 0.51 10.10 -13.94
CA GLU A 20 -0.74 9.49 -13.40
C GLU A 20 -2.02 10.02 -14.05
N GLY A 21 -1.97 11.18 -14.74
CA GLY A 21 -3.06 11.65 -15.61
C GLY A 21 -3.20 10.86 -16.91
N GLU A 22 -2.24 10.00 -17.25
CA GLU A 22 -2.18 9.18 -18.45
C GLU A 22 -1.93 7.70 -18.06
N PRO A 23 -2.97 6.94 -17.65
CA PRO A 23 -2.82 5.65 -16.99
C PRO A 23 -1.97 4.63 -17.75
N GLU A 24 -2.08 4.58 -19.08
CA GLU A 24 -1.27 3.69 -19.92
C GLU A 24 0.24 4.00 -19.83
N LYS A 25 0.59 5.29 -19.81
CA LYS A 25 1.99 5.73 -19.70
C LYS A 25 2.54 5.50 -18.30
N ALA A 26 1.77 5.81 -17.26
CA ALA A 26 2.16 5.51 -15.88
C ALA A 26 2.39 4.00 -15.69
N SER A 27 1.47 3.17 -16.21
CA SER A 27 1.55 1.72 -16.16
C SER A 27 2.81 1.18 -16.83
N TYR A 28 3.21 1.73 -17.97
CA TYR A 28 4.47 1.37 -18.62
C TYR A 28 5.69 1.57 -17.70
N TYR A 29 5.79 2.72 -17.01
CA TYR A 29 6.91 3.00 -16.11
C TYR A 29 6.90 2.12 -14.86
N TYR A 30 5.73 1.88 -14.26
CA TYR A 30 5.63 1.01 -13.09
C TYR A 30 5.98 -0.45 -13.42
N ARG A 31 5.54 -0.97 -14.57
CA ARG A 31 5.93 -2.32 -15.04
C ARG A 31 7.43 -2.39 -15.33
N LYS A 32 7.99 -1.37 -15.97
CA LYS A 32 9.44 -1.30 -16.19
C LYS A 32 10.23 -1.25 -14.88
N ALA A 33 9.71 -0.58 -13.85
CA ALA A 33 10.30 -0.55 -12.53
C ALA A 33 10.31 -1.95 -11.89
N TRP A 34 9.20 -2.69 -12.04
CA TRP A 34 9.09 -4.09 -11.58
C TRP A 34 10.08 -5.02 -12.29
N ASP A 35 10.14 -4.96 -13.62
CA ASP A 35 11.04 -5.81 -14.42
C ASP A 35 12.52 -5.52 -14.14
N ALA A 36 12.84 -4.29 -13.73
CA ALA A 36 14.21 -3.88 -13.41
C ALA A 36 14.63 -4.21 -11.96
N ALA A 37 13.68 -4.51 -11.06
CA ALA A 37 13.97 -4.68 -9.64
C ALA A 37 14.82 -5.92 -9.34
N VAL A 38 15.97 -5.73 -8.69
CA VAL A 38 16.94 -6.81 -8.42
C VAL A 38 16.99 -7.28 -6.98
N ASN A 39 16.34 -6.57 -6.06
CA ASN A 39 16.29 -6.90 -4.63
C ASN A 39 14.90 -6.63 -4.04
N ASN A 40 14.66 -7.10 -2.82
CA ASN A 40 13.35 -7.03 -2.19
C ASN A 40 12.91 -5.58 -1.90
N GLU A 41 13.86 -4.68 -1.66
CA GLU A 41 13.60 -3.24 -1.49
C GLU A 41 13.01 -2.63 -2.76
N GLU A 42 13.66 -2.86 -3.89
CA GLU A 42 13.18 -2.43 -5.20
C GLU A 42 11.87 -3.11 -5.60
N ARG A 43 11.74 -4.41 -5.32
CA ARG A 43 10.51 -5.17 -5.64
C ARG A 43 9.31 -4.65 -4.89
N PHE A 44 9.46 -4.36 -3.59
CA PHE A 44 8.33 -3.80 -2.84
C PHE A 44 7.93 -2.43 -3.39
N ILE A 45 8.91 -1.57 -3.70
CA ILE A 45 8.65 -0.23 -4.25
C ILE A 45 7.89 -0.35 -5.56
N ALA A 46 8.41 -1.14 -6.49
CA ALA A 46 7.80 -1.33 -7.79
C ALA A 46 6.38 -1.91 -7.67
N ALA A 47 6.21 -2.98 -6.88
CA ALA A 47 4.90 -3.62 -6.66
C ALA A 47 3.87 -2.65 -6.09
N HIS A 48 4.26 -1.80 -5.13
CA HIS A 48 3.38 -0.77 -4.56
C HIS A 48 2.85 0.20 -5.63
N TYR A 49 3.69 0.61 -6.58
CA TYR A 49 3.25 1.48 -7.67
C TYR A 49 2.47 0.74 -8.75
N VAL A 50 2.82 -0.51 -9.05
CA VAL A 50 2.05 -1.34 -9.99
C VAL A 50 0.63 -1.58 -9.48
N ALA A 51 0.40 -1.71 -8.16
CA ALA A 51 -0.93 -1.84 -7.58
C ALA A 51 -1.85 -0.65 -7.93
N ARG A 52 -1.31 0.58 -7.98
CA ARG A 52 -2.10 1.81 -8.18
C ARG A 52 -2.83 1.88 -9.52
N ILE A 53 -2.31 1.20 -10.55
CA ILE A 53 -2.81 1.29 -11.93
C ILE A 53 -3.65 0.09 -12.36
N GLN A 54 -3.92 -0.87 -11.47
CA GLN A 54 -4.68 -2.06 -11.86
C GLN A 54 -6.17 -1.75 -12.03
N ASP A 55 -6.77 -2.36 -13.06
CA ASP A 55 -8.18 -2.13 -13.41
C ASP A 55 -9.16 -2.85 -12.47
N THR A 56 -8.71 -3.92 -11.81
CA THR A 56 -9.56 -4.73 -10.94
C THR A 56 -9.05 -4.71 -9.50
N ILE A 57 -9.98 -4.74 -8.55
CA ILE A 57 -9.64 -4.80 -7.12
C ILE A 57 -8.82 -6.05 -6.81
N PHE A 58 -9.09 -7.19 -7.47
CA PHE A 58 -8.31 -8.42 -7.28
C PHE A 58 -6.85 -8.27 -7.68
N GLU A 59 -6.56 -7.62 -8.82
CA GLU A 59 -5.16 -7.35 -9.20
C GLU A 59 -4.52 -6.31 -8.27
N LYS A 60 -5.27 -5.30 -7.78
CA LYS A 60 -4.76 -4.38 -6.75
C LYS A 60 -4.30 -5.14 -5.50
N VAL A 61 -5.18 -5.98 -4.93
CA VAL A 61 -4.87 -6.82 -3.75
C VAL A 61 -3.63 -7.68 -3.97
N LYS A 62 -3.55 -8.34 -5.13
CA LYS A 62 -2.40 -9.18 -5.47
C LYS A 62 -1.09 -8.40 -5.45
N TRP A 63 -1.06 -7.22 -6.08
CA TRP A 63 0.15 -6.39 -6.11
C TRP A 63 0.47 -5.73 -4.77
N ASP A 64 -0.54 -5.26 -4.02
CA ASP A 64 -0.34 -4.75 -2.66
C ASP A 64 0.17 -5.85 -1.71
N GLN A 65 -0.29 -7.09 -1.87
CA GLN A 65 0.20 -8.23 -1.08
C GLN A 65 1.63 -8.61 -1.46
N ILE A 66 2.01 -8.55 -2.75
CA ILE A 66 3.40 -8.70 -3.18
C ILE A 66 4.26 -7.61 -2.53
N ALA A 67 3.82 -6.35 -2.58
CA ALA A 67 4.55 -5.24 -1.97
C ALA A 67 4.74 -5.45 -0.45
N LEU A 68 3.67 -5.82 0.27
CA LEU A 68 3.76 -6.11 1.69
C LEU A 68 4.70 -7.28 2.00
N ASN A 69 4.60 -8.38 1.26
CA ASN A 69 5.42 -9.56 1.47
C ASN A 69 6.90 -9.27 1.25
N GLU A 70 7.25 -8.58 0.16
CA GLU A 70 8.63 -8.17 -0.11
C GLU A 70 9.15 -7.25 0.99
N ALA A 71 8.37 -6.26 1.43
CA ALA A 71 8.74 -5.35 2.51
C ALA A 71 8.96 -6.07 3.85
N LEU A 72 8.17 -7.10 4.17
CA LEU A 72 8.31 -7.90 5.39
C LEU A 72 9.60 -8.72 5.44
N THR A 73 10.22 -9.01 4.29
CA THR A 73 11.51 -9.72 4.25
C THR A 73 12.72 -8.82 4.55
N ILE A 74 12.52 -7.50 4.60
CA ILE A 74 13.62 -6.54 4.75
C ILE A 74 13.83 -6.23 6.22
N ASP A 75 14.98 -6.66 6.74
CA ASP A 75 15.41 -6.37 8.12
C ASP A 75 16.07 -4.97 8.23
N LYS A 76 15.30 -3.94 7.89
CA LYS A 76 15.72 -2.55 8.03
C LYS A 76 14.60 -1.72 8.64
N GLU A 77 14.91 -1.03 9.74
CA GLU A 77 13.91 -0.33 10.54
C GLU A 77 13.15 0.76 9.75
N TYR A 78 13.81 1.46 8.83
CA TYR A 78 13.15 2.49 8.03
C TYR A 78 12.04 1.96 7.12
N VAL A 79 12.06 0.67 6.76
CA VAL A 79 11.00 0.04 5.95
C VAL A 79 9.71 -0.07 6.75
N LYS A 80 9.79 -0.14 8.09
CA LYS A 80 8.61 -0.23 8.96
C LYS A 80 7.68 0.98 8.84
N ALA A 81 8.22 2.14 8.45
CA ALA A 81 7.42 3.34 8.17
C ALA A 81 6.51 3.20 6.93
N ALA A 82 6.75 2.22 6.05
CA ALA A 82 5.91 1.92 4.90
C ALA A 82 4.75 0.98 5.24
N PHE A 83 4.85 0.18 6.30
CA PHE A 83 3.80 -0.80 6.64
C PHE A 83 2.42 -0.17 6.87
N PRO A 84 2.26 0.96 7.58
CA PRO A 84 0.94 1.57 7.76
C PRO A 84 0.21 1.87 6.44
N SER A 85 0.91 2.34 5.40
CA SER A 85 0.29 2.64 4.10
C SER A 85 -0.01 1.38 3.30
N LEU A 86 0.87 0.37 3.32
CA LEU A 86 0.63 -0.93 2.67
C LEU A 86 -0.58 -1.64 3.28
N TYR A 87 -0.68 -1.64 4.61
CA TYR A 87 -1.83 -2.19 5.33
C TYR A 87 -3.11 -1.41 5.09
N LEU A 88 -3.04 -0.07 5.00
CA LEU A 88 -4.18 0.77 4.64
C LEU A 88 -4.73 0.41 3.26
N ASN A 89 -3.86 0.23 2.26
CA ASN A 89 -4.27 -0.14 0.90
C ASN A 89 -4.98 -1.50 0.86
N LEU A 90 -4.41 -2.52 1.50
CA LEU A 90 -5.03 -3.85 1.58
C LEU A 90 -6.37 -3.78 2.31
N GLY A 91 -6.42 -3.14 3.48
CA GLY A 91 -7.66 -2.96 4.24
C GLY A 91 -8.74 -2.29 3.40
N LYS A 92 -8.37 -1.27 2.61
CA LYS A 92 -9.28 -0.57 1.71
C LYS A 92 -9.78 -1.48 0.58
N CYS A 93 -8.91 -2.27 -0.03
CA CYS A 93 -9.32 -3.21 -1.06
C CYS A 93 -10.30 -4.27 -0.54
N TYR A 94 -10.07 -4.83 0.65
CA TYR A 94 -11.01 -5.77 1.28
C TYR A 94 -12.32 -5.09 1.69
N GLU A 95 -12.27 -3.84 2.15
CA GLU A 95 -13.47 -3.04 2.42
C GLU A 95 -14.31 -2.84 1.15
N ASP A 96 -13.66 -2.56 0.01
CA ASP A 96 -14.32 -2.38 -1.29
C ASP A 96 -14.92 -3.69 -1.84
N MET A 97 -14.38 -4.85 -1.42
CA MET A 97 -14.95 -6.17 -1.68
C MET A 97 -16.03 -6.59 -0.66
N ALA A 98 -16.38 -5.70 0.28
CA ALA A 98 -17.29 -5.97 1.41
C ALA A 98 -16.83 -7.10 2.35
N ASP A 99 -15.56 -7.51 2.30
CA ASP A 99 -14.96 -8.37 3.30
C ASP A 99 -14.48 -7.52 4.48
N PHE A 100 -15.45 -7.07 5.28
CA PHE A 100 -15.19 -6.17 6.39
C PHE A 100 -14.35 -6.81 7.51
N LYS A 101 -14.36 -8.14 7.60
CA LYS A 101 -13.54 -8.85 8.57
C LYS A 101 -12.05 -8.71 8.20
N MET A 102 -11.69 -9.09 6.98
CA MET A 102 -10.32 -8.93 6.49
C MET A 102 -9.89 -7.46 6.46
N ALA A 103 -10.78 -6.56 6.04
CA ALA A 103 -10.51 -5.13 6.05
C ALA A 103 -10.09 -4.63 7.44
N MET A 104 -10.86 -4.99 8.48
CA MET A 104 -10.56 -4.62 9.86
C MET A 104 -9.22 -5.20 10.33
N GLU A 105 -8.94 -6.47 10.05
CA GLU A 105 -7.67 -7.11 10.41
C GLU A 105 -6.47 -6.38 9.82
N TYR A 106 -6.51 -6.02 8.54
CA TYR A 106 -5.42 -5.26 7.91
C TYR A 106 -5.29 -3.83 8.46
N TYR A 107 -6.41 -3.13 8.71
CA TYR A 107 -6.35 -1.80 9.32
C TYR A 107 -5.75 -1.84 10.74
N GLU A 108 -6.13 -2.82 11.55
CA GLU A 108 -5.58 -3.01 12.90
C GLU A 108 -4.09 -3.35 12.85
N GLN A 109 -3.67 -4.22 11.92
CA GLN A 109 -2.25 -4.50 11.70
C GLN A 109 -1.46 -3.23 11.31
N GLY A 110 -2.00 -2.39 10.42
CA GLY A 110 -1.38 -1.11 10.06
C GLY A 110 -1.16 -0.19 11.27
N LEU A 111 -2.11 -0.16 12.21
CA LEU A 111 -2.00 0.67 13.43
C LEU A 111 -0.88 0.22 14.37
N THR A 112 -0.51 -1.06 14.37
CA THR A 112 0.62 -1.56 15.17
C THR A 112 1.96 -0.95 14.77
N PHE A 113 2.06 -0.47 13.52
CA PHE A 113 3.26 0.20 12.99
C PHE A 113 3.17 1.74 13.04
N SER A 114 2.11 2.29 13.64
CA SER A 114 1.89 3.74 13.67
C SER A 114 2.99 4.53 14.40
N ASN A 115 3.76 3.89 15.29
CA ASN A 115 4.92 4.50 15.96
C ASN A 115 6.13 4.72 15.04
N TYR A 116 6.16 4.10 13.86
CA TYR A 116 7.20 4.31 12.85
C TYR A 116 6.85 5.44 11.87
N LEU A 117 5.65 6.03 11.99
CA LEU A 117 5.25 7.17 11.20
C LEU A 117 5.91 8.45 11.70
N ASN A 118 6.19 9.36 10.77
CA ASN A 118 6.74 10.67 11.10
C ASN A 118 5.63 11.62 11.59
N ASP A 119 6.02 12.75 12.19
CA ASP A 119 5.09 13.84 12.49
C ASP A 119 4.89 14.76 11.27
N ASP A 120 4.43 14.19 10.16
CA ASP A 120 4.11 14.91 8.92
C ASP A 120 2.64 14.72 8.49
N GLY A 121 2.18 15.55 7.56
CA GLY A 121 0.79 15.53 7.11
C GLY A 121 0.39 14.21 6.45
N TYR A 122 1.31 13.58 5.70
CA TYR A 122 1.07 12.30 5.05
C TYR A 122 0.87 11.19 6.09
N SER A 123 1.77 11.12 7.07
CA SER A 123 1.73 10.17 8.18
C SER A 123 0.45 10.31 9.02
N LYS A 124 0.04 11.55 9.32
CA LYS A 124 -1.24 11.83 9.99
C LYS A 124 -2.44 11.34 9.18
N MET A 125 -2.43 11.57 7.86
CA MET A 125 -3.48 11.09 6.96
C MET A 125 -3.56 9.56 6.95
N ILE A 126 -2.43 8.86 6.86
CA ILE A 126 -2.40 7.39 6.89
C ILE A 126 -2.97 6.86 8.22
N LYS A 127 -2.51 7.40 9.35
CA LYS A 127 -3.02 7.00 10.67
C LYS A 127 -4.53 7.23 10.80
N ALA A 128 -5.02 8.40 10.43
CA ALA A 128 -6.45 8.71 10.46
C ALA A 128 -7.25 7.79 9.53
N GLY A 129 -6.70 7.46 8.35
CA GLY A 129 -7.30 6.52 7.41
C GLY A 129 -7.48 5.12 8.00
N LEU A 130 -6.45 4.62 8.69
CA LEU A 130 -6.48 3.34 9.39
C LEU A 130 -7.53 3.34 10.52
N GLU A 131 -7.50 4.34 11.40
CA GLU A 131 -8.45 4.48 12.51
C GLU A 131 -9.90 4.54 12.01
N ALA A 132 -10.17 5.37 11.00
CA ALA A 132 -11.48 5.46 10.39
C ALA A 132 -11.89 4.15 9.69
N GLY A 133 -10.93 3.45 9.07
CA GLY A 133 -11.14 2.14 8.46
C GLY A 133 -11.64 1.10 9.46
N VAL A 134 -10.99 0.99 10.62
CA VAL A 134 -11.42 0.09 11.70
C VAL A 134 -12.86 0.38 12.11
N GLN A 135 -13.22 1.64 12.33
CA GLN A 135 -14.57 2.02 12.75
C GLN A 135 -15.63 1.67 11.69
N ARG A 136 -15.35 1.94 10.41
CA ARG A 136 -16.27 1.61 9.31
C ARG A 136 -16.47 0.10 9.19
N ALA A 137 -15.38 -0.67 9.15
CA ALA A 137 -15.42 -2.12 9.01
C ALA A 137 -16.17 -2.78 10.18
N ARG A 138 -15.88 -2.37 11.42
CA ARG A 138 -16.57 -2.84 12.63
C ARG A 138 -18.07 -2.59 12.55
N SER A 139 -18.47 -1.36 12.23
CA SER A 139 -19.89 -0.99 12.12
C SER A 139 -20.63 -1.86 11.11
N LYS A 140 -20.01 -2.17 9.95
CA LYS A 140 -20.61 -3.03 8.92
C LYS A 140 -20.77 -4.47 9.37
N MET A 141 -19.82 -5.00 10.15
CA MET A 141 -19.90 -6.35 10.71
C MET A 141 -21.01 -6.49 11.76
N GLU A 142 -21.27 -5.44 12.55
CA GLU A 142 -22.33 -5.44 13.56
C GLU A 142 -23.72 -5.38 12.92
N VAL A 143 -23.90 -4.61 11.85
CA VAL A 143 -25.17 -4.53 11.10
C VAL A 143 -25.51 -5.86 10.41
N GLY A 144 -24.51 -6.60 9.94
CA GLY A 144 -24.71 -7.92 9.31
C GLY A 144 -25.06 -9.06 10.27
N ARG A 145 -24.88 -8.87 11.59
CA ARG A 145 -25.23 -9.87 12.63
C ARG A 145 -26.66 -9.74 13.16
N ASN A 146 -27.33 -8.62 12.86
CA ASN A 146 -28.68 -8.29 13.33
C ASN A 146 -29.75 -8.51 12.24
N GLN A 147 -29.43 -9.26 11.18
CA GLN A 147 -30.35 -9.71 10.12
C GLN A 147 -30.34 -11.23 10.08
#